data_AF-H5THB0-F1
#
_entry.id   AF-H5THB0-F1
#
_cell.length_a   1.000
_cell.length_b   1.000
_cell.length_c   1.000
_cell.angle_alpha   90.00
_cell.angle_beta   90.00
_cell.angle_gamma   90.00
#
_symmetry.space_group_name_H-M   'P 1'
#
loop_
_entity.id
_entity.type
_entity.pdbx_description
1 polymer ?
#
loop_
_entity_poly.entity_id
_entity_poly.type
_entity_poly.pdbx_seq_one_letter_code
_entity_poly.pdbx_strand_id
1 'polypeptide(L)'
;MKMMFDYGCGDCGWLGESLLTLPAPATIPCVDCGRPSRRRYTTAGLKRSAEGLAAIAPAGGSIACRDNPDVPGLCHVAPKARRAMIARHRGDDHTLSRELARQTAEFESRGPVPLQDVIDVH
;
A
#
# COMPACT_ATOMS: atom_id res chain seq x y z
N MET A 1 -13.03 -22.45 -11.24
CA MET A 1 -12.57 -21.20 -10.58
C MET A 1 -11.85 -20.35 -11.61
N LYS A 2 -12.12 -19.04 -11.66
CA LYS A 2 -11.38 -18.08 -12.51
C LYS A 2 -10.43 -17.25 -11.64
N MET A 3 -9.26 -16.92 -12.18
CA MET A 3 -8.24 -16.12 -11.51
C MET A 3 -7.55 -15.22 -12.55
N MET A 4 -6.99 -14.10 -12.10
CA MET A 4 -6.23 -13.19 -12.96
C MET A 4 -4.79 -13.69 -13.12
N PHE A 5 -4.26 -13.67 -14.34
CA PHE A 5 -2.88 -14.07 -14.64
C PHE A 5 -2.21 -13.04 -15.54
N ASP A 6 -0.94 -12.74 -15.28
CA ASP A 6 -0.11 -11.87 -16.11
C ASP A 6 0.46 -12.63 -17.32
N TYR A 7 0.47 -11.95 -18.47
CA TYR A 7 1.13 -12.41 -19.70
C TYR A 7 1.98 -11.32 -20.30
N GLY A 8 3.04 -11.73 -21.00
CA GLY A 8 3.90 -10.83 -21.76
C GLY A 8 4.24 -11.36 -23.14
N CYS A 9 4.13 -10.50 -24.15
CA CYS A 9 4.57 -10.79 -25.50
C CYS A 9 6.07 -10.49 -25.64
N GLY A 10 6.83 -11.44 -26.17
CA GLY A 10 8.26 -11.23 -26.46
C GLY A 10 8.50 -10.39 -27.72
N ASP A 11 7.51 -10.31 -28.62
CA ASP A 11 7.67 -9.69 -29.93
C ASP A 11 7.34 -8.19 -29.91
N CYS A 12 6.15 -7.81 -29.45
CA CYS A 12 5.74 -6.39 -29.36
C CYS A 12 5.97 -5.78 -27.98
N GLY A 13 6.40 -6.58 -26.99
CA GLY A 13 6.62 -6.10 -25.62
C GLY A 13 5.36 -5.85 -24.80
N TRP A 14 4.17 -6.18 -25.33
CA TRP A 14 2.91 -6.05 -24.60
C TRP A 14 2.94 -6.81 -23.26
N LEU A 15 2.37 -6.17 -22.23
CA LEU A 15 2.18 -6.74 -20.90
C LEU A 15 0.74 -6.50 -20.46
N GLY A 16 0.07 -7.54 -20.01
CA GLY A 16 -1.31 -7.41 -19.55
C GLY A 16 -1.81 -8.60 -18.75
N GLU A 17 -2.95 -8.38 -18.10
CA GLU A 17 -3.61 -9.33 -17.24
C GLU A 17 -4.77 -10.01 -17.99
N SER A 18 -5.05 -11.28 -17.67
CA SER A 18 -6.15 -12.03 -18.27
C SER A 18 -6.85 -12.89 -17.22
N LEU A 19 -8.18 -12.75 -17.16
CA LEU A 19 -9.04 -13.53 -16.27
C LEU A 19 -9.36 -14.90 -16.90
N LEU A 20 -8.76 -15.97 -16.39
CA LEU A 20 -8.82 -17.31 -16.98
C LEU A 20 -9.26 -18.37 -15.97
N THR A 21 -9.83 -19.46 -16.48
CA THR A 21 -10.20 -20.63 -15.66
C THR A 21 -8.95 -21.45 -15.32
N LEU A 22 -8.87 -21.97 -14.10
CA LEU A 22 -7.79 -22.88 -13.68
C LEU A 22 -7.97 -24.28 -14.31
N PRO A 23 -6.88 -24.92 -14.77
CA PRO A 23 -5.51 -24.41 -14.80
C PRO A 23 -5.31 -23.42 -15.97
N ALA A 24 -4.70 -22.27 -15.68
CA ALA A 24 -4.40 -21.29 -16.72
C ALA A 24 -3.34 -21.84 -17.69
N PRO A 25 -3.47 -21.57 -19.00
CA PRO A 25 -2.50 -21.99 -20.02
C PRO A 25 -1.13 -21.32 -19.82
N ALA A 26 -0.09 -21.90 -20.39
CA ALA A 26 1.26 -21.30 -20.37
C ALA A 26 1.39 -20.13 -21.34
N THR A 27 0.53 -20.06 -22.37
CA THR A 27 0.54 -19.02 -23.39
C THR A 27 -0.89 -18.62 -23.80
N ILE A 28 -1.08 -17.36 -24.15
CA ILE A 28 -2.30 -16.82 -24.76
C ILE A 28 -1.94 -15.96 -25.99
N PRO A 29 -2.85 -15.74 -26.95
CA PRO A 29 -2.61 -14.76 -28.00
C PRO A 29 -2.45 -13.36 -27.40
N CYS A 30 -1.44 -12.62 -27.88
CA CYS A 30 -1.25 -11.22 -27.53
C CYS A 30 -2.43 -10.40 -28.02
N VAL A 31 -2.98 -9.54 -27.16
CA VAL A 31 -4.10 -8.66 -27.49
C VAL A 31 -3.69 -7.59 -28.52
N ASP A 32 -2.42 -7.23 -28.55
CA ASP A 32 -1.89 -6.18 -29.42
C ASP A 32 -1.47 -6.72 -30.80
N CYS A 33 -0.57 -7.70 -30.84
CA CYS A 33 -0.01 -8.20 -32.11
C CYS A 33 -0.44 -9.61 -32.52
N GLY A 34 -1.27 -10.28 -31.73
CA GLY A 34 -1.74 -11.66 -31.99
C GLY A 34 -0.70 -12.77 -31.82
N ARG A 35 0.58 -12.44 -31.60
CA ARG A 35 1.65 -13.44 -31.36
C ARG A 35 1.53 -14.10 -29.97
N PRO A 36 2.14 -15.27 -29.75
CA PRO A 36 2.07 -15.93 -28.44
C PRO A 36 2.69 -15.08 -27.32
N SER A 37 1.89 -14.77 -26.30
CA SER A 37 2.33 -14.18 -25.04
C SER A 37 2.51 -15.26 -23.99
N ARG A 38 3.63 -15.25 -23.26
CA ARG A 38 3.94 -16.24 -22.23
C ARG A 38 3.45 -15.79 -20.86
N ARG A 39 2.97 -16.72 -20.05
CA ARG A 39 2.57 -16.47 -18.67
C ARG A 39 3.78 -15.95 -17.89
N ARG A 40 3.61 -14.81 -17.21
CA ARG A 40 4.63 -14.23 -16.36
C ARG A 40 4.28 -14.48 -14.91
N TYR A 41 5.26 -14.98 -14.18
CA TYR A 41 5.19 -15.16 -12.72
C TYR A 41 6.12 -14.13 -12.09
N THR A 42 5.82 -12.85 -12.33
CA THR A 42 6.73 -11.80 -11.90
C THR A 42 6.03 -10.91 -10.88
N THR A 43 6.76 -10.53 -9.84
CA THR A 43 6.42 -9.43 -8.96
C THR A 43 6.25 -8.10 -9.68
N ALA A 44 6.50 -8.01 -11.00
CA ALA A 44 6.31 -6.79 -11.79
C ALA A 44 4.84 -6.31 -11.79
N GLY A 45 3.86 -7.21 -11.79
CA GLY A 45 2.44 -6.84 -11.61
C GLY A 45 2.19 -6.22 -10.22
N LEU A 46 2.81 -6.79 -9.18
CA LEU A 46 2.80 -6.22 -7.82
C LEU A 46 3.57 -4.89 -7.72
N LYS A 47 4.63 -4.69 -8.50
CA LYS A 47 5.42 -3.45 -8.54
C LYS A 47 4.65 -2.27 -9.15
N ARG A 48 3.76 -2.51 -10.11
CA ARG A 48 2.87 -1.46 -10.63
C ARG A 48 1.91 -0.94 -9.56
N SER A 49 1.43 -1.82 -8.67
CA SER A 49 0.68 -1.41 -7.47
C SER A 49 1.55 -0.61 -6.49
N ALA A 50 2.84 -0.92 -6.42
CA ALA A 50 3.80 -0.21 -5.59
C ALA A 50 4.14 1.20 -6.13
N GLU A 51 4.09 1.45 -7.44
CA GLU A 51 4.28 2.80 -8.00
C GLU A 51 3.13 3.75 -7.58
N GLY A 52 1.90 3.23 -7.45
CA GLY A 52 0.80 3.98 -6.84
C GLY A 52 1.00 4.27 -5.35
N LEU A 53 1.71 3.39 -4.63
CA LEU A 53 2.09 3.58 -3.22
C LEU A 53 3.33 4.48 -3.06
N ALA A 54 4.26 4.46 -4.00
CA ALA A 54 5.47 5.29 -4.00
C ALA A 54 5.18 6.78 -4.27
N ALA A 55 4.04 7.09 -4.89
CA ALA A 55 3.54 8.45 -5.03
C ALA A 55 3.05 9.04 -3.69
N ILE A 56 2.87 8.21 -2.65
CA ILE A 56 2.39 8.66 -1.35
C ILE A 56 3.60 9.00 -0.47
N ALA A 57 3.88 10.30 -0.34
CA ALA A 57 5.08 10.82 0.30
C ALA A 57 5.31 10.24 1.72
N PRO A 58 6.55 9.85 2.08
CA PRO A 58 6.84 9.23 3.37
C PRO A 58 6.31 10.07 4.55
N ALA A 59 5.96 9.41 5.65
CA ALA A 59 5.37 10.04 6.85
C ALA A 59 6.34 10.97 7.61
N GLY A 60 7.51 11.27 7.04
CA GLY A 60 8.51 12.21 7.56
C GLY A 60 8.18 13.69 7.33
N GLY A 61 7.10 14.00 6.60
CA GLY A 61 6.59 15.37 6.41
C GLY A 61 5.77 15.91 7.59
N SER A 62 4.99 16.95 7.32
CA SER A 62 4.06 17.53 8.31
C SER A 62 3.07 16.48 8.81
N ILE A 63 2.74 16.54 10.11
CA ILE A 63 1.68 15.71 10.73
C ILE A 63 0.35 16.44 10.86
N ALA A 64 0.27 17.70 10.37
CA ALA A 64 -0.96 18.47 10.40
C ALA A 64 -1.97 17.85 9.42
N CYS A 65 -3.24 17.75 9.84
CA CYS A 65 -4.24 17.09 9.01
C CYS A 65 -4.52 17.84 7.68
N ARG A 66 -4.35 19.16 7.66
CA ARG A 66 -4.47 19.98 6.44
C ARG A 66 -3.43 19.63 5.37
N ASP A 67 -2.26 19.18 5.80
CA ASP A 67 -1.15 18.82 4.90
C ASP A 67 -1.22 17.34 4.47
N ASN A 68 -2.18 16.58 5.01
CA ASN A 68 -2.40 15.16 4.71
C ASN A 68 -3.89 14.88 4.46
N PRO A 69 -4.53 15.56 3.48
CA PRO A 69 -5.95 15.42 3.20
C PRO A 69 -6.34 14.03 2.66
N ASP A 70 -5.36 13.25 2.20
CA ASP A 70 -5.49 11.88 1.73
C ASP A 70 -5.78 10.87 2.86
N VAL A 71 -5.37 11.19 4.10
CA VAL A 71 -5.47 10.26 5.23
C VAL A 71 -6.83 10.41 5.93
N PRO A 72 -7.73 9.40 5.85
CA PRO A 72 -9.08 9.54 6.40
C PRO A 72 -9.09 9.72 7.92
N GLY A 73 -9.91 10.65 8.40
CA GLY A 73 -10.16 10.86 9.83
C GLY A 73 -9.01 11.53 10.62
N LEU A 74 -7.93 11.94 9.95
CA LEU A 74 -6.71 12.43 10.61
C LEU A 74 -6.93 13.67 11.49
N CYS A 75 -7.88 14.54 11.15
CA CYS A 75 -8.18 15.73 11.96
C CYS A 75 -8.84 15.40 13.32
N HIS A 76 -9.44 14.22 13.48
CA HIS A 76 -10.10 13.79 14.72
C HIS A 76 -9.20 12.95 15.62
N VAL A 77 -7.97 12.69 15.18
CA VAL A 77 -6.99 11.89 15.90
C VAL A 77 -6.03 12.81 16.63
N ALA A 78 -5.67 12.45 17.86
CA ALA A 78 -4.71 13.22 18.64
C ALA A 78 -3.35 13.34 17.93
N PRO A 79 -2.64 14.47 18.06
CA PRO A 79 -1.36 14.71 17.37
C PRO A 79 -0.33 13.58 17.55
N LYS A 80 -0.29 12.95 18.73
CA LYS A 80 0.63 11.85 19.06
C LYS A 80 0.38 10.57 18.24
N ALA A 81 -0.83 10.38 17.72
CA ALA A 81 -1.22 9.21 16.92
C ALA A 81 -1.24 9.49 15.41
N ARG A 82 -1.24 10.76 14.98
CA ARG A 82 -1.30 11.16 13.56
C ARG A 82 -0.17 10.56 12.72
N ARG A 83 1.07 10.57 13.23
CA ARG A 83 2.22 10.05 12.48
C ARG A 83 2.12 8.56 12.19
N ALA A 84 1.68 7.76 13.17
CA ALA A 84 1.47 6.33 12.98
C ALA A 84 0.32 6.06 11.98
N MET A 85 -0.73 6.88 12.02
CA MET A 85 -1.86 6.77 11.09
C MET A 85 -1.46 7.11 9.65
N ILE A 86 -0.68 8.18 9.45
CA ILE A 86 -0.11 8.55 8.15
C ILE A 86 0.80 7.41 7.66
N ALA A 87 1.74 6.95 8.48
CA ALA A 87 2.66 5.87 8.09
C ALA A 87 1.90 4.59 7.68
N ARG A 88 0.86 4.22 8.43
CA ARG A 88 0.00 3.07 8.12
C ARG A 88 -0.76 3.24 6.81
N HIS A 89 -1.31 4.44 6.55
CA HIS A 89 -2.02 4.72 5.30
C HIS A 89 -1.09 4.62 4.08
N ARG A 90 0.16 5.07 4.24
CA ARG A 90 1.15 5.18 3.16
C ARG A 90 2.04 3.95 2.98
N GLY A 91 1.90 2.95 3.85
CA GLY A 91 2.77 1.76 3.83
C GLY A 91 4.22 2.04 4.24
N ASP A 92 4.47 3.11 5.02
CA ASP A 92 5.80 3.40 5.59
C ASP A 92 6.02 2.56 6.85
N ASP A 93 6.33 1.28 6.62
CA ASP A 93 6.52 0.29 7.69
C ASP A 93 7.60 0.70 8.69
N HIS A 94 8.68 1.34 8.22
CA HIS A 94 9.78 1.75 9.08
C HIS A 94 9.36 2.86 10.07
N THR A 95 8.62 3.87 9.59
CA THR A 95 8.08 4.90 10.49
C THR A 95 7.02 4.34 11.41
N LEU A 96 6.14 3.46 10.90
CA LEU A 96 5.11 2.82 11.71
C LEU A 96 5.73 2.00 12.86
N SER A 97 6.72 1.14 12.58
CA SER A 97 7.37 0.32 13.60
C SER A 97 8.05 1.17 14.67
N ARG A 98 8.72 2.28 14.30
CA ARG A 98 9.34 3.18 15.28
C ARG A 98 8.31 3.86 16.18
N GLU A 99 7.20 4.34 15.63
CA GLU A 99 6.16 5.00 16.41
C GLU A 99 5.43 4.01 17.33
N LEU A 100 5.18 2.78 16.87
CA LEU A 100 4.63 1.72 17.72
C LEU A 100 5.58 1.38 18.87
N ALA A 101 6.88 1.22 18.60
CA ALA A 101 7.87 0.95 19.65
C ALA A 101 7.94 2.08 20.69
N ARG A 102 7.87 3.35 20.24
CA ARG A 102 7.80 4.51 21.13
C ARG A 102 6.53 4.48 22.01
N GLN A 103 5.37 4.20 21.41
CA GLN A 103 4.10 4.12 22.14
C GLN A 103 4.10 2.96 23.14
N THR A 104 4.66 1.81 22.79
CA THR A 104 4.83 0.68 23.71
C THR A 104 5.74 1.05 24.88
N ALA A 105 6.89 1.68 24.64
CA ALA A 105 7.78 2.11 25.71
C ALA A 105 7.15 3.18 26.62
N GLU A 106 6.37 4.10 26.05
CA GLU A 106 5.59 5.08 26.83
C GLU A 106 4.52 4.38 27.69
N PHE A 107 3.83 3.39 27.13
CA PHE A 107 2.83 2.59 27.86
C PHE A 107 3.46 1.78 28.99
N GLU A 108 4.60 1.12 28.75
CA GLU A 108 5.30 0.33 29.77
C GLU A 108 5.82 1.20 30.91
N SER A 109 6.24 2.44 30.63
CA SER A 109 6.76 3.36 31.64
C SER A 109 5.70 4.14 32.41
N ARG A 110 4.58 4.49 31.77
CA ARG A 110 3.56 5.40 32.36
C ARG A 110 2.19 4.76 32.53
N GLY A 111 2.00 3.53 32.06
CA GLY A 111 0.70 2.88 32.01
C GLY A 111 -0.18 3.39 30.86
N PRO A 112 -1.48 3.03 30.86
CA PRO A 112 -2.42 3.44 29.82
C PRO A 112 -2.53 4.97 29.72
N VAL A 113 -2.48 5.48 28.49
CA VAL A 113 -2.80 6.88 28.20
C VAL A 113 -4.30 7.14 28.44
N PRO A 114 -4.67 8.27 29.06
CA PRO A 114 -6.06 8.63 29.24
C PRO A 114 -6.72 8.91 27.88
N LEU A 115 -8.01 8.63 27.75
CA LEU A 115 -8.72 8.61 26.47
C LEU A 115 -8.64 9.95 25.71
N GLN A 116 -8.61 11.07 26.44
CA GLN A 116 -8.47 12.42 25.87
C GLN A 116 -7.15 12.67 25.13
N ASP A 117 -6.11 11.86 25.38
CA ASP A 117 -4.81 11.98 24.70
C ASP A 117 -4.80 11.23 23.36
N VAL A 118 -5.87 10.50 23.04
CA VAL A 118 -6.01 9.64 21.85
C VAL A 118 -7.02 10.23 20.87
N ILE A 119 -8.12 10.80 21.38
CA ILE A 119 -9.20 11.39 20.58
C ILE A 119 -9.20 12.89 20.79
N ASP A 120 -9.08 13.65 19.70
CA ASP A 120 -9.19 15.10 19.74
C ASP A 120 -10.69 15.46 19.72
N VAL A 121 -11.22 15.90 20.86
CA VAL A 121 -12.62 16.35 20.97
C VAL A 121 -12.62 17.82 20.57
N HIS A 122 -12.91 18.09 19.30
CA HIS A 122 -13.23 19.42 18.78
C HIS A 122 -14.69 19.45 18.38
#